data_AF-A0A2T7HGW4-F1
#
_entry.id   AF-A0A2T7HGW4-F1
#
_cell.length_a   1.000
_cell.length_b   1.000
_cell.length_c   1.000
_cell.angle_alpha   90.00
_cell.angle_beta   90.00
_cell.angle_gamma   90.00
#
_symmetry.space_group_name_H-M   'P 1'
#
loop_
_entity.id
_entity.type
_entity.pdbx_description
1 polymer ?
#
loop_
_entity_poly.entity_id
_entity_poly.type
_entity_poly.pdbx_seq_one_letter_code
_entity_poly.pdbx_strand_id
1 'polypeptide(L)'
;MKQLPSAGRLGAVAFFLGAAAGHVAAAQAHDDHVHDAKARCDTVIASVADAGFSDTVTVTCDNGKAIISSDTYPDHELMTGIVGTNEQVPVPARQYDAPIPLEPVLGDTPQTRDAALGVAVNGVPIFDYTGGGEMTEADLHHYQSRHDTFQTQQLDVCGGHAGRGDDYHYHMKPVCMIAQMENAGDDAIIGWAFDGFPIYGDNNPDGTAIVEGVLDVCNGQADETYGYRYHTSKDAPYIVQCLMGEVGDLRELPRTAPLVDAATGRGVAPGRPPAGGVDNLVFTQNEDGSRSMDYSYEGEDYYIRYSPADRPDCYNFETKTVTNGGEVKTGEFCR
;
A
#
# COMPACT_ATOMS: atom_id res chain seq x y z
N MET A 1 77.34 -39.50 -48.67
CA MET A 1 77.98 -40.44 -47.72
C MET A 1 77.76 -39.92 -46.30
N LYS A 2 77.40 -40.79 -45.34
CA LYS A 2 77.71 -40.76 -43.88
C LYS A 2 77.39 -39.46 -43.08
N GLN A 3 76.87 -39.49 -41.85
CA GLN A 3 76.60 -40.58 -40.89
C GLN A 3 75.60 -40.12 -39.81
N LEU A 4 74.77 -41.04 -39.30
CA LEU A 4 74.21 -41.07 -37.93
C LEU A 4 75.16 -41.95 -37.07
N PRO A 5 75.23 -41.87 -35.71
CA PRO A 5 74.13 -41.82 -34.73
C PRO A 5 74.28 -40.61 -33.75
N SER A 6 73.74 -40.50 -32.52
CA SER A 6 73.09 -41.44 -31.57
C SER A 6 72.06 -40.74 -30.65
N ALA A 7 71.78 -41.31 -29.46
CA ALA A 7 70.85 -40.79 -28.44
C ALA A 7 71.50 -40.75 -27.03
N GLY A 8 71.02 -39.88 -26.13
CA GLY A 8 71.57 -39.74 -24.76
C GLY A 8 70.74 -38.93 -23.75
N ARG A 9 69.73 -39.60 -23.14
CA ARG A 9 69.07 -39.39 -21.82
C ARG A 9 68.96 -38.00 -21.14
N LEU A 10 67.70 -37.68 -20.83
CA LEU A 10 67.11 -37.07 -19.60
C LEU A 10 68.01 -36.28 -18.62
N GLY A 11 67.58 -35.05 -18.36
CA GLY A 11 67.72 -34.36 -17.08
C GLY A 11 66.51 -33.43 -16.85
N ALA A 12 65.56 -33.83 -15.99
CA ALA A 12 64.39 -33.00 -15.67
C ALA A 12 64.70 -32.09 -14.49
N VAL A 13 64.60 -30.77 -14.68
CA VAL A 13 64.69 -29.77 -13.62
C VAL A 13 63.31 -29.13 -13.47
N ALA A 14 62.62 -29.47 -12.38
CA ALA A 14 61.33 -28.88 -12.05
C ALA A 14 61.54 -27.51 -11.41
N PHE A 15 61.15 -26.43 -12.11
CA PHE A 15 60.99 -25.11 -11.49
C PHE A 15 59.60 -25.02 -10.85
N PHE A 16 59.55 -25.08 -9.52
CA PHE A 16 58.36 -24.68 -8.76
C PHE A 16 58.24 -23.15 -8.77
N LEU A 17 57.42 -22.62 -9.69
CA LEU A 17 56.89 -21.27 -9.61
C LEU A 17 55.70 -21.28 -8.66
N GLY A 18 55.91 -20.81 -7.42
CA GLY A 18 54.85 -20.62 -6.45
C GLY A 18 53.98 -19.42 -6.84
N ALA A 19 52.80 -19.69 -7.41
CA ALA A 19 51.76 -18.67 -7.59
C ALA A 19 50.90 -18.61 -6.32
N ALA A 20 51.16 -17.62 -5.46
CA ALA A 20 50.29 -17.31 -4.34
C ALA A 20 49.03 -16.57 -4.86
N ALA A 21 48.01 -17.34 -5.24
CA ALA A 21 46.69 -16.79 -5.56
C ALA A 21 45.96 -16.41 -4.26
N GLY A 22 45.95 -15.11 -3.95
CA GLY A 22 45.30 -14.57 -2.75
C GLY A 22 43.79 -14.85 -2.74
N HIS A 23 43.29 -15.41 -1.65
CA HIS A 23 41.86 -15.52 -1.37
C HIS A 23 41.35 -14.22 -0.74
N VAL A 24 40.90 -13.25 -1.55
CA VAL A 24 40.11 -12.09 -1.08
C VAL A 24 39.08 -11.70 -2.13
N ALA A 25 37.95 -12.41 -2.18
CA ALA A 25 36.77 -12.07 -2.98
C ALA A 25 35.54 -12.87 -2.48
N ALA A 26 35.09 -12.56 -1.26
CA ALA A 26 33.88 -13.16 -0.68
C ALA A 26 33.28 -12.35 0.49
N ALA A 27 34.10 -11.57 1.21
CA ALA A 27 33.67 -10.87 2.42
C ALA A 27 33.05 -9.47 2.18
N GLN A 28 33.37 -8.79 1.07
CA GLN A 28 32.92 -7.39 0.87
C GLN A 28 31.45 -7.26 0.46
N ALA A 29 30.95 -8.13 -0.43
CA ALA A 29 29.55 -8.06 -0.86
C ALA A 29 28.56 -8.16 0.31
N HIS A 30 28.85 -9.01 1.30
CA HIS A 30 27.99 -9.18 2.48
C HIS A 30 28.00 -7.97 3.43
N ASP A 31 29.07 -7.16 3.47
CA ASP A 31 29.10 -5.92 4.27
C ASP A 31 28.35 -4.79 3.56
N ASP A 32 28.57 -4.62 2.25
CA ASP A 32 27.95 -3.55 1.44
C ASP A 32 26.41 -3.66 1.45
N HIS A 33 25.85 -4.87 1.25
CA HIS A 33 24.40 -5.13 1.32
C HIS A 33 23.79 -4.90 2.71
N VAL A 34 24.50 -5.30 3.78
CA VAL A 34 24.02 -5.09 5.17
C VAL A 34 24.01 -3.60 5.54
N HIS A 35 24.94 -2.82 5.00
CA HIS A 35 24.94 -1.36 5.18
C HIS A 35 23.77 -0.69 4.45
N ASP A 36 23.42 -1.12 3.23
CA ASP A 36 22.30 -0.58 2.46
C ASP A 36 20.94 -0.91 3.11
N ALA A 37 20.71 -2.19 3.46
CA ALA A 37 19.47 -2.61 4.12
C ALA A 37 19.22 -1.87 5.45
N LYS A 38 20.28 -1.62 6.24
CA LYS A 38 20.14 -0.83 7.48
C LYS A 38 19.83 0.65 7.20
N ALA A 39 20.46 1.25 6.19
CA ALA A 39 20.17 2.63 5.79
C ALA A 39 18.74 2.79 5.25
N ARG A 40 18.24 1.82 4.48
CA ARG A 40 16.82 1.77 4.07
C ARG A 40 15.89 1.66 5.26
N CYS A 41 16.17 0.77 6.22
CA CYS A 41 15.38 0.65 7.45
C CYS A 41 15.30 1.99 8.20
N ASP A 42 16.44 2.66 8.40
CA ASP A 42 16.48 3.98 9.05
C ASP A 42 15.65 5.02 8.27
N THR A 43 15.61 4.93 6.93
CA THR A 43 14.81 5.80 6.06
C THR A 43 13.31 5.54 6.18
N VAL A 44 12.87 4.27 6.26
CA VAL A 44 11.45 3.94 6.48
C VAL A 44 11.00 4.45 7.86
N ILE A 45 11.82 4.24 8.91
CA ILE A 45 11.57 4.78 10.25
C ILE A 45 11.46 6.32 10.22
N ALA A 46 12.42 6.99 9.57
CA ALA A 46 12.42 8.45 9.44
C ALA A 46 11.18 8.95 8.68
N SER A 47 10.74 8.29 7.61
CA SER A 47 9.56 8.73 6.84
C SER A 47 8.27 8.80 7.65
N VAL A 48 8.11 7.94 8.66
CA VAL A 48 6.96 7.97 9.60
C VAL A 48 7.18 8.97 10.73
N ALA A 49 8.42 9.10 11.22
CA ALA A 49 8.77 9.99 12.32
C ALA A 49 8.73 11.47 11.89
N ASP A 50 9.40 11.82 10.79
CA ASP A 50 9.46 13.19 10.25
C ASP A 50 8.10 13.65 9.72
N ALA A 51 7.21 12.72 9.37
CA ALA A 51 5.81 13.01 9.03
C ALA A 51 4.92 13.27 10.25
N GLY A 52 5.37 12.96 11.48
CA GLY A 52 4.60 13.18 12.71
C GLY A 52 3.65 12.02 13.11
N PHE A 53 3.72 10.85 12.48
CA PHE A 53 2.77 9.74 12.72
C PHE A 53 3.27 8.67 13.71
N SER A 54 4.35 8.92 14.46
CA SER A 54 4.95 7.94 15.40
C SER A 54 4.06 7.55 16.60
N ASP A 55 3.00 8.32 16.89
CA ASP A 55 2.06 8.01 17.96
C ASP A 55 1.01 6.95 17.56
N THR A 56 0.77 6.77 16.25
CA THR A 56 -0.24 5.82 15.71
C THR A 56 0.37 4.73 14.83
N VAL A 57 1.57 4.93 14.30
CA VAL A 57 2.28 4.00 13.43
C VAL A 57 3.61 3.61 14.07
N THR A 58 3.90 2.31 14.08
CA THR A 58 5.20 1.79 14.53
C THR A 58 5.95 1.17 13.37
N VAL A 59 7.28 1.33 13.35
CA VAL A 59 8.16 0.71 12.35
C VAL A 59 9.16 -0.17 13.07
N THR A 60 9.23 -1.44 12.67
CA THR A 60 10.26 -2.40 13.11
C THR A 60 10.98 -2.97 11.91
N CYS A 61 12.22 -3.44 12.05
CA CYS A 61 12.96 -4.05 10.93
C CYS A 61 13.47 -5.43 11.32
N ASP A 62 13.12 -6.44 10.53
CA ASP A 62 13.56 -7.83 10.70
C ASP A 62 13.52 -8.58 9.36
N ASN A 63 14.35 -9.62 9.20
CA ASN A 63 14.38 -10.52 8.04
C ASN A 63 14.38 -9.81 6.66
N GLY A 64 15.13 -8.71 6.53
CA GLY A 64 15.25 -7.95 5.27
C GLY A 64 14.05 -7.05 4.92
N LYS A 65 13.16 -6.80 5.89
CA LYS A 65 11.96 -5.98 5.72
C LYS A 65 11.84 -4.93 6.83
N ALA A 66 11.30 -3.76 6.50
CA ALA A 66 10.65 -2.90 7.49
C ALA A 66 9.17 -3.29 7.58
N ILE A 67 8.65 -3.43 8.78
CA ILE A 67 7.22 -3.68 9.05
C ILE A 67 6.64 -2.39 9.59
N ILE A 68 5.80 -1.73 8.79
CA ILE A 68 5.02 -0.55 9.18
C ILE A 68 3.69 -1.08 9.75
N SER A 69 3.47 -0.95 11.05
CA SER A 69 2.29 -1.50 11.75
C SER A 69 1.35 -0.41 12.23
N SER A 70 0.06 -0.55 11.93
CA SER A 70 -1.00 0.44 12.23
C SER A 70 -2.34 -0.22 12.61
N ASP A 71 -3.40 0.59 12.71
CA ASP A 71 -4.80 0.16 12.77
C ASP A 71 -5.64 0.57 11.54
N THR A 72 -4.98 0.99 10.45
CA THR A 72 -5.57 1.54 9.21
C THR A 72 -6.57 2.70 9.37
N TYR A 73 -6.64 3.36 10.53
CA TYR A 73 -7.69 4.34 10.84
C TYR A 73 -7.09 5.74 11.07
N PRO A 74 -7.15 6.66 10.08
CA PRO A 74 -6.49 7.96 10.20
C PRO A 74 -7.36 8.99 10.95
N ASP A 75 -6.70 9.95 11.58
CA ASP A 75 -7.34 11.07 12.31
C ASP A 75 -7.64 12.26 11.38
N HIS A 76 -8.43 12.03 10.33
CA HIS A 76 -8.92 13.09 9.44
C HIS A 76 -10.40 12.85 9.05
N GLU A 77 -10.97 13.70 8.19
CA GLU A 77 -12.34 13.48 7.69
C GLU A 77 -12.42 12.14 6.94
N LEU A 78 -13.48 11.37 7.19
CA LEU A 78 -13.72 10.06 6.56
C LEU A 78 -15.11 10.07 5.92
N MET A 79 -15.24 9.44 4.76
CA MET A 79 -16.49 9.12 4.02
C MET A 79 -17.40 10.29 3.62
N THR A 80 -17.30 11.45 4.28
CA THR A 80 -18.23 12.57 4.14
C THR A 80 -18.17 13.15 2.72
N GLY A 81 -19.34 13.41 2.15
CA GLY A 81 -19.47 13.89 0.77
C GLY A 81 -19.40 12.80 -0.31
N ILE A 82 -19.17 11.52 0.03
CA ILE A 82 -19.31 10.40 -0.91
C ILE A 82 -20.74 10.36 -1.46
N VAL A 83 -20.86 10.30 -2.79
CA VAL A 83 -22.15 10.14 -3.48
C VAL A 83 -22.35 8.68 -3.89
N GLY A 84 -21.33 8.02 -4.45
CA GLY A 84 -21.34 6.62 -4.86
C GLY A 84 -21.07 5.65 -3.72
N THR A 85 -21.78 5.75 -2.59
CA THR A 85 -21.47 4.90 -1.42
C THR A 85 -21.61 3.41 -1.71
N ASN A 86 -20.62 2.64 -1.26
CA ASN A 86 -20.62 1.18 -1.28
C ASN A 86 -21.31 0.57 -0.03
N GLU A 87 -21.85 1.41 0.86
CA GLU A 87 -22.43 1.04 2.16
C GLU A 87 -21.46 0.24 3.07
N GLN A 88 -20.17 0.55 3.02
CA GLN A 88 -19.16 0.11 4.00
C GLN A 88 -18.79 1.28 4.94
N VAL A 89 -18.19 0.98 6.09
CA VAL A 89 -17.74 2.00 7.06
C VAL A 89 -16.33 1.68 7.56
N PRO A 90 -15.53 2.70 7.92
CA PRO A 90 -14.16 2.48 8.38
C PRO A 90 -14.16 1.95 9.82
N VAL A 91 -13.51 0.81 10.05
CA VAL A 91 -13.40 0.14 11.36
C VAL A 91 -11.93 -0.21 11.58
N PRO A 92 -11.30 0.21 12.68
CA PRO A 92 -9.87 -0.04 12.91
C PRO A 92 -9.46 -1.50 12.67
N ALA A 93 -8.47 -1.72 11.81
CA ALA A 93 -7.85 -3.00 11.53
C ALA A 93 -6.53 -3.11 12.28
N ARG A 94 -6.63 -3.34 13.60
CA ARG A 94 -5.49 -3.51 14.51
C ARG A 94 -4.48 -4.52 13.95
N GLN A 95 -3.18 -4.20 14.09
CA GLN A 95 -2.08 -5.06 13.65
C GLN A 95 -2.05 -5.25 12.13
N TYR A 96 -2.36 -4.18 11.38
CA TYR A 96 -2.10 -4.14 9.95
C TYR A 96 -0.60 -3.96 9.72
N ASP A 97 0.11 -5.09 9.62
CA ASP A 97 1.54 -5.15 9.43
C ASP A 97 1.90 -5.09 7.94
N ALA A 98 2.38 -3.94 7.47
CA ALA A 98 2.82 -3.70 6.10
C ALA A 98 4.31 -4.00 5.89
N PRO A 99 4.68 -5.09 5.18
CA PRO A 99 6.07 -5.46 4.94
C PRO A 99 6.65 -4.74 3.72
N ILE A 100 7.65 -3.89 3.95
CA ILE A 100 8.40 -3.15 2.94
C ILE A 100 9.78 -3.81 2.77
N PRO A 101 10.11 -4.43 1.62
CA PRO A 101 11.45 -4.92 1.31
C PRO A 101 12.53 -3.84 1.47
N LEU A 102 13.64 -4.16 2.14
CA LEU A 102 14.73 -3.21 2.35
C LEU A 102 15.69 -3.12 1.15
N GLU A 103 15.78 -4.18 0.36
CA GLU A 103 16.57 -4.28 -0.86
C GLU A 103 15.63 -4.56 -2.05
N PRO A 104 14.87 -3.55 -2.55
CA PRO A 104 13.95 -3.73 -3.67
C PRO A 104 14.70 -4.02 -4.98
N VAL A 105 14.17 -4.95 -5.77
CA VAL A 105 14.70 -5.29 -7.11
C VAL A 105 13.69 -4.83 -8.15
N LEU A 106 14.07 -3.97 -9.08
CA LEU A 106 13.19 -3.54 -10.17
C LEU A 106 13.02 -4.68 -11.19
N GLY A 107 11.78 -5.02 -11.52
CA GLY A 107 11.41 -6.00 -12.54
C GLY A 107 11.01 -5.37 -13.87
N ASP A 108 10.81 -6.21 -14.88
CA ASP A 108 10.45 -5.83 -16.25
C ASP A 108 8.93 -5.90 -16.55
N THR A 109 8.11 -6.41 -15.61
CA THR A 109 6.68 -6.66 -15.78
C THR A 109 5.88 -6.10 -14.59
N PRO A 110 4.81 -5.32 -14.81
CA PRO A 110 3.97 -4.81 -13.73
C PRO A 110 3.13 -5.93 -13.09
N GLN A 111 2.99 -5.87 -11.76
CA GLN A 111 2.19 -6.81 -10.97
C GLN A 111 0.97 -6.12 -10.36
N THR A 112 -0.19 -6.76 -10.45
CA THR A 112 -1.48 -6.25 -9.96
C THR A 112 -2.07 -7.14 -8.87
N ARG A 113 -3.17 -6.68 -8.26
CA ARG A 113 -3.94 -7.37 -7.21
C ARG A 113 -5.26 -6.64 -6.96
N ASP A 114 -6.28 -7.35 -6.49
CA ASP A 114 -7.50 -6.77 -5.92
C ASP A 114 -7.31 -6.48 -4.40
N ALA A 115 -6.31 -5.66 -4.05
CA ALA A 115 -5.93 -5.30 -2.67
C ALA A 115 -4.92 -4.13 -2.65
N ALA A 116 -4.59 -3.63 -1.47
CA ALA A 116 -3.53 -2.65 -1.25
C ALA A 116 -2.22 -3.02 -1.96
N LEU A 117 -1.64 -2.04 -2.65
CA LEU A 117 -0.32 -2.07 -3.30
C LEU A 117 0.78 -1.49 -2.40
N GLY A 118 0.40 -0.68 -1.41
CA GLY A 118 1.33 -0.10 -0.45
C GLY A 118 0.63 0.43 0.80
N VAL A 119 1.37 1.20 1.59
CA VAL A 119 0.90 1.85 2.82
C VAL A 119 1.41 3.29 2.87
N ALA A 120 0.56 4.22 3.29
CA ALA A 120 0.93 5.60 3.57
C ALA A 120 1.73 5.72 4.88
N VAL A 121 2.44 6.83 5.09
CA VAL A 121 3.22 7.06 6.33
C VAL A 121 2.37 7.20 7.60
N ASN A 122 1.06 7.46 7.47
CA ASN A 122 0.08 7.36 8.56
C ASN A 122 -0.50 5.95 8.76
N GLY A 123 0.03 4.94 8.09
CA GLY A 123 -0.36 3.54 8.25
C GLY A 123 -1.64 3.14 7.50
N VAL A 124 -2.22 4.02 6.68
CA VAL A 124 -3.41 3.71 5.87
C VAL A 124 -3.00 2.99 4.57
N PRO A 125 -3.70 1.92 4.17
CA PRO A 125 -3.40 1.23 2.91
C PRO A 125 -3.61 2.12 1.67
N ILE A 126 -2.83 1.86 0.63
CA ILE A 126 -2.93 2.50 -0.68
C ILE A 126 -3.31 1.44 -1.71
N PHE A 127 -4.41 1.65 -2.41
CA PHE A 127 -4.91 0.81 -3.50
C PHE A 127 -4.69 1.50 -4.86
N ASP A 128 -4.86 0.77 -5.96
CA ASP A 128 -5.01 1.39 -7.28
C ASP A 128 -6.31 2.21 -7.35
N TYR A 129 -6.50 3.03 -8.38
CA TYR A 129 -7.66 3.93 -8.51
C TYR A 129 -9.03 3.25 -8.63
N THR A 130 -9.11 1.92 -8.77
CA THR A 130 -10.36 1.20 -9.04
C THR A 130 -11.03 0.64 -7.78
N GLY A 131 -12.38 0.64 -7.77
CA GLY A 131 -13.21 0.22 -6.63
C GLY A 131 -13.39 -1.29 -6.49
N GLY A 132 -12.54 -2.09 -7.13
CA GLY A 132 -12.48 -3.54 -6.96
C GLY A 132 -12.66 -4.37 -8.23
N GLY A 133 -12.08 -5.57 -8.17
CA GLY A 133 -11.85 -6.46 -9.30
C GLY A 133 -10.42 -6.33 -9.79
N GLU A 134 -9.67 -7.44 -9.77
CA GLU A 134 -8.27 -7.47 -10.16
C GLU A 134 -8.07 -7.01 -11.61
N MET A 135 -7.37 -5.89 -11.82
CA MET A 135 -6.90 -5.49 -13.15
C MET A 135 -5.89 -6.52 -13.66
N THR A 136 -6.04 -6.99 -14.88
CA THR A 136 -4.96 -7.74 -15.55
C THR A 136 -3.86 -6.79 -16.03
N GLU A 137 -2.67 -7.30 -16.34
CA GLU A 137 -1.61 -6.51 -17.00
C GLU A 137 -2.11 -5.78 -18.27
N ALA A 138 -3.06 -6.39 -18.99
CA ALA A 138 -3.66 -5.78 -20.18
C ALA A 138 -4.64 -4.63 -19.83
N ASP A 139 -5.28 -4.70 -18.67
CA ASP A 139 -6.22 -3.67 -18.20
C ASP A 139 -5.50 -2.41 -17.73
N LEU A 140 -4.28 -2.51 -17.21
CA LEU A 140 -3.44 -1.35 -16.84
C LEU A 140 -3.23 -0.36 -18.00
N HIS A 141 -3.15 -0.88 -19.23
CA HIS A 141 -2.98 -0.09 -20.45
C HIS A 141 -4.31 0.48 -21.00
N HIS A 142 -5.43 0.29 -20.32
CA HIS A 142 -6.76 0.75 -20.72
C HIS A 142 -7.49 1.41 -19.56
N TYR A 143 -7.87 2.68 -19.71
CA TYR A 143 -8.51 3.42 -18.61
C TYR A 143 -9.88 2.84 -18.20
N GLN A 144 -9.98 2.37 -16.96
CA GLN A 144 -11.12 1.65 -16.39
C GLN A 144 -12.19 2.59 -15.84
N SER A 145 -12.67 3.53 -16.67
CA SER A 145 -13.66 4.58 -16.31
C SER A 145 -14.93 4.15 -15.55
N ARG A 146 -15.32 2.86 -15.59
CA ARG A 146 -16.47 2.31 -14.84
C ARG A 146 -16.12 1.80 -13.45
N HIS A 147 -14.84 1.59 -13.18
CA HIS A 147 -14.30 1.10 -11.91
C HIS A 147 -13.53 2.18 -11.17
N ASP A 148 -13.05 3.23 -11.86
CA ASP A 148 -12.47 4.44 -11.29
C ASP A 148 -13.33 5.01 -10.16
N THR A 149 -12.80 4.97 -8.93
CA THR A 149 -13.48 5.39 -7.69
C THR A 149 -13.81 6.87 -7.67
N PHE A 150 -12.99 7.72 -8.31
CA PHE A 150 -13.22 9.16 -8.40
C PHE A 150 -14.36 9.47 -9.38
N GLN A 151 -14.35 8.88 -10.58
CA GLN A 151 -15.45 9.06 -11.56
C GLN A 151 -16.78 8.48 -11.07
N THR A 152 -16.72 7.39 -10.30
CA THR A 152 -17.90 6.78 -9.66
C THR A 152 -18.27 7.42 -8.32
N GLN A 153 -17.58 8.50 -7.93
CA GLN A 153 -17.87 9.34 -6.76
C GLN A 153 -17.86 8.58 -5.42
N GLN A 154 -17.01 7.55 -5.32
CA GLN A 154 -16.87 6.67 -4.16
C GLN A 154 -15.91 7.22 -3.10
N LEU A 155 -15.17 8.29 -3.40
CA LEU A 155 -14.15 8.87 -2.53
C LEU A 155 -14.63 10.10 -1.78
N ASP A 156 -14.13 10.27 -0.56
CA ASP A 156 -14.28 11.50 0.21
C ASP A 156 -13.27 12.58 -0.20
N VAL A 157 -13.31 13.73 0.49
CA VAL A 157 -12.41 14.86 0.24
C VAL A 157 -10.93 14.54 0.49
N CYS A 158 -10.62 13.46 1.22
CA CYS A 158 -9.28 13.03 1.57
C CYS A 158 -8.65 12.03 0.57
N GLY A 159 -9.39 11.65 -0.48
CA GLY A 159 -8.90 10.80 -1.57
C GLY A 159 -9.01 9.29 -1.29
N GLY A 160 -9.84 8.91 -0.32
CA GLY A 160 -10.05 7.51 0.07
C GLY A 160 -11.50 7.19 0.41
N HIS A 161 -11.72 5.95 0.81
CA HIS A 161 -13.00 5.46 1.31
C HIS A 161 -12.82 4.17 2.13
N ALA A 162 -13.88 3.71 2.79
CA ALA A 162 -13.94 2.38 3.38
C ALA A 162 -14.34 1.33 2.34
N GLY A 163 -13.60 0.22 2.28
CA GLY A 163 -13.92 -0.91 1.40
C GLY A 163 -14.39 -2.15 2.14
N ARG A 164 -14.34 -3.30 1.45
CA ARG A 164 -14.86 -4.60 1.92
C ARG A 164 -14.23 -5.18 3.18
N GLY A 165 -13.04 -4.74 3.57
CA GLY A 165 -12.44 -5.13 4.86
C GLY A 165 -12.99 -4.32 6.03
N ASP A 166 -13.96 -3.43 5.78
CA ASP A 166 -14.32 -2.32 6.66
C ASP A 166 -13.06 -1.51 7.05
N ASP A 167 -12.09 -1.40 6.14
CA ASP A 167 -10.87 -0.61 6.28
C ASP A 167 -10.96 0.65 5.41
N TYR A 168 -10.50 1.77 5.94
CA TYR A 168 -10.28 2.99 5.15
C TYR A 168 -8.98 2.87 4.36
N HIS A 169 -8.98 3.25 3.08
CA HIS A 169 -7.79 3.28 2.22
C HIS A 169 -7.89 4.33 1.13
N TYR A 170 -6.73 4.76 0.62
CA TYR A 170 -6.63 5.75 -0.45
C TYR A 170 -6.62 5.10 -1.85
N HIS A 171 -7.33 5.74 -2.78
CA HIS A 171 -7.32 5.44 -4.23
C HIS A 171 -6.74 6.61 -5.06
N MET A 172 -6.45 7.74 -4.40
CA MET A 172 -5.86 8.94 -4.97
C MET A 172 -4.81 9.50 -4.01
N LYS A 173 -4.21 10.65 -4.37
CA LYS A 173 -3.39 11.47 -3.47
C LYS A 173 -4.04 11.63 -2.08
N PRO A 174 -3.37 11.21 -0.98
CA PRO A 174 -3.87 11.34 0.40
C PRO A 174 -3.88 12.79 0.92
N VAL A 175 -4.70 13.67 0.35
CA VAL A 175 -4.57 15.13 0.55
C VAL A 175 -4.69 15.59 2.01
N CYS A 176 -5.55 14.93 2.81
CA CYS A 176 -5.69 15.25 4.23
C CYS A 176 -4.49 14.79 5.06
N MET A 177 -3.97 13.59 4.78
CA MET A 177 -2.76 13.06 5.42
C MET A 177 -1.56 13.94 5.12
N ILE A 178 -1.35 14.31 3.85
CA ILE A 178 -0.27 15.21 3.43
C ILE A 178 -0.40 16.59 4.09
N ALA A 179 -1.62 17.09 4.30
CA ALA A 179 -1.85 18.35 5.02
C ALA A 179 -1.58 18.27 6.53
N GLN A 180 -1.48 17.05 7.10
CA GLN A 180 -1.12 16.81 8.50
C GLN A 180 0.37 16.53 8.71
N MET A 181 1.12 16.15 7.65
CA MET A 181 2.55 15.82 7.74
C MET A 181 3.38 17.01 8.26
N GLU A 182 4.18 16.79 9.30
CA GLU A 182 5.07 17.83 9.83
C GLU A 182 6.17 18.24 8.83
N ASN A 183 6.63 17.29 8.00
CA ASN A 183 7.61 17.50 6.93
C ASN A 183 6.97 17.70 5.53
N ALA A 184 5.70 18.09 5.42
CA ALA A 184 5.00 18.22 4.13
C ALA A 184 5.80 19.03 3.08
N GLY A 185 6.24 18.35 2.02
CA GLY A 185 7.12 18.89 0.98
C GLY A 185 7.20 17.96 -0.23
N ASP A 186 7.88 18.40 -1.30
CA ASP A 186 8.04 17.61 -2.52
C ASP A 186 9.03 16.44 -2.34
N ASP A 187 9.97 16.57 -1.40
CA ASP A 187 10.93 15.55 -0.96
C ASP A 187 10.39 14.60 0.12
N ALA A 188 9.16 14.81 0.59
CA ALA A 188 8.55 13.97 1.60
C ALA A 188 8.03 12.66 0.98
N ILE A 189 8.48 11.53 1.53
CA ILE A 189 7.91 10.21 1.23
C ILE A 189 6.53 10.16 1.89
N ILE A 190 5.47 9.98 1.09
CA ILE A 190 4.08 9.91 1.57
C ILE A 190 3.63 8.47 1.85
N GLY A 191 4.40 7.47 1.39
CA GLY A 191 4.12 6.06 1.61
C GLY A 191 5.18 5.15 0.97
N TRP A 192 5.00 3.85 1.14
CA TRP A 192 5.86 2.81 0.58
C TRP A 192 5.01 1.75 -0.13
N ALA A 193 5.41 1.41 -1.34
CA ALA A 193 4.83 0.28 -2.06
C ALA A 193 5.40 -1.04 -1.52
N PHE A 194 4.62 -2.12 -1.61
CA PHE A 194 5.01 -3.43 -1.05
C PHE A 194 6.12 -4.16 -1.82
N ASP A 195 6.57 -3.61 -2.95
CA ASP A 195 7.80 -4.02 -3.63
C ASP A 195 9.07 -3.32 -3.08
N GLY A 196 8.90 -2.33 -2.19
CA GLY A 196 9.98 -1.65 -1.46
C GLY A 196 10.34 -0.26 -1.99
N PHE A 197 9.70 0.21 -3.07
CA PHE A 197 9.94 1.57 -3.58
C PHE A 197 9.08 2.63 -2.86
N PRO A 198 9.62 3.85 -2.65
CA PRO A 198 8.87 4.94 -2.02
C PRO A 198 7.81 5.52 -2.96
N ILE A 199 6.80 6.14 -2.35
CA ILE A 199 5.72 6.88 -3.00
C ILE A 199 5.87 8.36 -2.60
N TYR A 200 5.91 9.25 -3.58
CA TYR A 200 6.02 10.70 -3.43
C TYR A 200 4.75 11.44 -3.90
N GLY A 201 4.72 12.77 -3.70
CA GLY A 201 3.67 13.65 -4.24
C GLY A 201 3.75 13.88 -5.76
N ASP A 202 3.08 14.93 -6.24
CA ASP A 202 2.92 15.23 -7.69
C ASP A 202 4.18 15.78 -8.39
N ASN A 203 5.23 16.09 -7.62
CA ASN A 203 6.49 16.68 -8.07
C ASN A 203 7.65 15.71 -7.83
N ASN A 204 8.79 15.96 -8.45
CA ASN A 204 10.05 15.33 -8.08
C ASN A 204 10.54 15.83 -6.70
N PRO A 205 11.37 15.05 -5.98
CA PRO A 205 11.94 15.47 -4.69
C PRO A 205 12.76 16.78 -4.71
N ASP A 206 13.21 17.25 -5.87
CA ASP A 206 13.89 18.55 -6.01
C ASP A 206 12.92 19.75 -6.19
N GLY A 207 11.61 19.50 -6.09
CA GLY A 207 10.54 20.48 -6.31
C GLY A 207 10.24 20.77 -7.78
N THR A 208 10.85 20.04 -8.73
CA THR A 208 10.51 20.20 -10.15
C THR A 208 9.23 19.45 -10.51
N ALA A 209 8.39 20.07 -11.36
CA ALA A 209 7.18 19.44 -11.85
C ALA A 209 7.50 18.24 -12.75
N ILE A 210 6.78 17.14 -12.56
CA ILE A 210 6.87 15.96 -13.43
C ILE A 210 6.20 16.28 -14.76
N VAL A 211 6.90 16.01 -15.86
CA VAL A 211 6.39 16.28 -17.22
C VAL A 211 5.40 15.19 -17.62
N GLU A 212 4.33 15.59 -18.31
CA GLU A 212 3.31 14.68 -18.85
C GLU A 212 3.96 13.54 -19.67
N GLY A 213 3.58 12.30 -19.37
CA GLY A 213 4.12 11.10 -20.00
C GLY A 213 5.52 10.65 -19.53
N VAL A 214 6.07 11.23 -18.46
CA VAL A 214 7.28 10.71 -17.79
C VAL A 214 6.95 9.53 -16.87
N LEU A 215 5.82 9.58 -16.16
CA LEU A 215 5.37 8.47 -15.33
C LEU A 215 4.96 7.29 -16.22
N ASP A 216 5.34 6.10 -15.80
CA ASP A 216 5.02 4.85 -16.48
C ASP A 216 3.61 4.34 -16.18
N VAL A 217 3.32 3.11 -16.60
CA VAL A 217 2.00 2.51 -16.38
C VAL A 217 1.66 2.30 -14.90
N CYS A 218 2.63 2.18 -13.99
CA CYS A 218 2.38 2.06 -12.56
C CYS A 218 2.39 3.41 -11.81
N ASN A 219 2.43 4.53 -12.53
CA ASN A 219 2.54 5.89 -11.99
C ASN A 219 3.88 6.19 -11.31
N GLY A 220 4.97 5.60 -11.79
CA GLY A 220 6.32 5.85 -11.26
C GLY A 220 7.37 6.12 -12.34
N GLN A 221 8.61 6.31 -11.89
CA GLN A 221 9.76 6.66 -12.72
C GLN A 221 11.07 6.21 -12.06
N ALA A 222 12.16 6.19 -12.82
CA ALA A 222 13.49 5.88 -12.31
C ALA A 222 13.96 6.87 -11.23
N ASP A 223 14.75 6.36 -10.29
CA ASP A 223 15.27 7.13 -9.14
C ASP A 223 16.77 6.84 -8.91
N GLU A 224 17.56 7.86 -8.55
CA GLU A 224 19.01 7.71 -8.35
C GLU A 224 19.41 7.06 -7.00
N THR A 225 18.52 7.10 -6.00
CA THR A 225 18.71 6.61 -4.62
C THR A 225 17.98 5.29 -4.35
N TYR A 226 16.81 5.11 -4.96
CA TYR A 226 15.95 3.93 -4.80
C TYR A 226 15.95 3.03 -6.04
N GLY A 227 16.55 3.45 -7.16
CA GLY A 227 16.44 2.81 -8.47
C GLY A 227 15.13 3.14 -9.18
N TYR A 228 14.03 3.18 -8.43
CA TYR A 228 12.69 3.53 -8.91
C TYR A 228 11.85 4.17 -7.78
N ARG A 229 10.87 5.01 -8.13
CA ARG A 229 9.90 5.62 -7.20
C ARG A 229 8.52 5.78 -7.84
N TYR A 230 7.46 5.70 -7.03
CA TYR A 230 6.09 6.02 -7.41
C TYR A 230 5.74 7.47 -7.07
N HIS A 231 4.71 8.00 -7.72
CA HIS A 231 4.18 9.34 -7.47
C HIS A 231 2.65 9.33 -7.34
N THR A 232 2.10 10.43 -6.83
CA THR A 232 0.73 10.83 -7.09
C THR A 232 0.66 11.66 -8.37
N SER A 233 -0.54 11.76 -8.95
CA SER A 233 -0.77 12.54 -10.17
C SER A 233 -2.20 13.10 -10.16
N LYS A 234 -2.46 14.10 -11.02
CA LYS A 234 -3.78 14.76 -11.12
C LYS A 234 -4.77 14.00 -11.99
N ASP A 235 -4.26 13.22 -12.93
CA ASP A 235 -5.00 12.41 -13.88
C ASP A 235 -4.80 10.93 -13.53
N ALA A 236 -5.70 10.06 -14.01
CA ALA A 236 -5.64 8.63 -13.71
C ALA A 236 -4.27 8.05 -14.12
N PRO A 237 -3.63 7.22 -13.27
CA PRO A 237 -4.21 6.53 -12.12
C PRO A 237 -4.18 7.29 -10.78
N TYR A 238 -3.81 8.57 -10.73
CA TYR A 238 -3.77 9.43 -9.53
C TYR A 238 -2.78 9.04 -8.41
N ILE A 239 -2.43 7.76 -8.28
CA ILE A 239 -1.49 7.14 -7.35
C ILE A 239 -0.98 5.82 -7.96
N VAL A 240 -0.17 5.05 -7.24
CA VAL A 240 0.34 3.74 -7.70
C VAL A 240 -0.81 2.80 -8.10
N GLN A 241 -0.74 2.20 -9.30
CA GLN A 241 -1.74 1.23 -9.78
C GLN A 241 -1.21 -0.20 -10.02
N CYS A 242 0.10 -0.40 -9.91
CA CYS A 242 0.75 -1.71 -9.98
C CYS A 242 2.15 -1.67 -9.35
N LEU A 243 2.74 -2.83 -9.13
CA LEU A 243 4.10 -2.99 -8.59
C LEU A 243 5.08 -3.36 -9.71
N MET A 244 6.12 -2.55 -9.89
CA MET A 244 7.21 -2.79 -10.84
C MET A 244 8.36 -3.59 -10.22
N GLY A 245 8.53 -3.60 -8.90
CA GLY A 245 9.56 -4.40 -8.24
C GLY A 245 9.17 -5.87 -8.07
N GLU A 246 10.18 -6.72 -7.87
CA GLU A 246 9.98 -8.13 -7.53
C GLU A 246 9.23 -8.24 -6.19
N VAL A 247 8.17 -9.04 -6.19
CA VAL A 247 7.43 -9.41 -4.99
C VAL A 247 7.50 -10.93 -4.86
N GLY A 248 7.40 -11.44 -3.64
CA GLY A 248 7.21 -12.87 -3.39
C GLY A 248 5.83 -13.35 -3.83
N ASP A 249 5.20 -14.24 -3.07
CA ASP A 249 3.82 -14.60 -3.38
C ASP A 249 2.89 -13.40 -3.14
N LEU A 250 2.29 -12.87 -4.21
CA LEU A 250 1.34 -11.76 -4.12
C LEU A 250 0.19 -12.05 -3.13
N ARG A 251 -0.19 -13.32 -2.93
CA ARG A 251 -1.24 -13.73 -1.98
C ARG A 251 -0.81 -13.66 -0.50
N GLU A 252 0.47 -13.45 -0.21
CA GLU A 252 1.02 -13.28 1.15
C GLU A 252 1.14 -11.81 1.59
N LEU A 253 0.90 -10.85 0.69
CA LEU A 253 0.85 -9.43 1.08
C LEU A 253 -0.41 -9.09 1.90
N PRO A 254 -0.38 -8.03 2.73
CA PRO A 254 -1.46 -7.74 3.67
C PRO A 254 -2.81 -7.48 2.99
N ARG A 255 -3.87 -7.98 3.62
CA ARG A 255 -5.26 -7.71 3.27
C ARG A 255 -6.08 -7.66 4.55
N THR A 256 -6.87 -6.61 4.74
CA THR A 256 -7.84 -6.55 5.82
C THR A 256 -8.99 -7.53 5.53
N ALA A 257 -9.28 -8.43 6.48
CA ALA A 257 -10.40 -9.34 6.38
C ALA A 257 -11.73 -8.61 6.69
N PRO A 258 -12.83 -8.89 5.95
CA PRO A 258 -14.15 -8.37 6.29
C PRO A 258 -14.60 -8.79 7.70
N LEU A 259 -15.41 -7.96 8.35
CA LEU A 259 -15.97 -8.30 9.66
C LEU A 259 -16.85 -9.57 9.60
N VAL A 260 -16.87 -10.32 10.71
CA VAL A 260 -17.69 -11.52 10.88
C VAL A 260 -18.73 -11.34 12.00
N ASP A 261 -19.92 -11.86 11.77
CA ASP A 261 -21.00 -11.92 12.77
C ASP A 261 -20.56 -12.76 13.97
N ALA A 262 -20.57 -12.16 15.16
CA ALA A 262 -20.00 -12.73 16.39
C ALA A 262 -20.77 -13.94 16.95
N ALA A 263 -21.99 -14.20 16.46
CA ALA A 263 -22.85 -15.30 16.88
C ALA A 263 -22.77 -16.51 15.94
N THR A 264 -22.45 -16.28 14.66
CA THR A 264 -22.45 -17.31 13.60
C THR A 264 -21.08 -17.56 12.97
N GLY A 265 -20.12 -16.65 13.17
CA GLY A 265 -18.78 -16.71 12.56
C GLY A 265 -18.79 -16.52 11.04
N ARG A 266 -19.83 -15.90 10.48
CA ARG A 266 -20.00 -15.70 9.03
C ARG A 266 -19.68 -14.26 8.66
N GLY A 267 -18.91 -14.08 7.59
CA GLY A 267 -18.67 -12.75 7.01
C GLY A 267 -19.97 -12.10 6.53
N VAL A 268 -20.00 -10.76 6.58
CA VAL A 268 -21.12 -9.96 6.07
C VAL A 268 -21.25 -10.16 4.56
N ALA A 269 -22.48 -10.27 4.07
CA ALA A 269 -22.73 -10.35 2.63
C ALA A 269 -22.37 -9.02 1.95
N PRO A 270 -21.91 -9.03 0.68
CA PRO A 270 -21.63 -7.79 -0.04
C PRO A 270 -22.83 -6.83 -0.03
N GLY A 271 -22.57 -5.56 0.20
CA GLY A 271 -23.56 -4.51 0.01
C GLY A 271 -24.09 -4.48 -1.42
N ARG A 272 -25.28 -3.89 -1.59
CA ARG A 272 -25.85 -3.50 -2.87
C ARG A 272 -25.91 -1.97 -2.92
N PRO A 273 -24.91 -1.31 -3.52
CA PRO A 273 -24.81 0.15 -3.58
C PRO A 273 -26.09 0.84 -4.09
N PRO A 274 -26.49 1.98 -3.51
CA PRO A 274 -27.62 2.78 -3.99
C PRO A 274 -27.43 3.24 -5.44
N ALA A 275 -28.43 3.00 -6.28
CA ALA A 275 -28.29 3.21 -7.73
C ALA A 275 -28.44 4.69 -8.09
N GLY A 276 -27.38 5.29 -8.63
CA GLY A 276 -27.34 6.73 -8.93
C GLY A 276 -26.79 7.59 -7.79
N GLY A 277 -26.34 6.97 -6.70
CA GLY A 277 -25.73 7.65 -5.56
C GLY A 277 -26.72 8.14 -4.51
N VAL A 278 -26.18 8.76 -3.46
CA VAL A 278 -26.93 9.23 -2.27
C VAL A 278 -26.73 10.73 -2.04
N ASP A 279 -27.65 11.34 -1.29
CA ASP A 279 -27.60 12.72 -0.88
C ASP A 279 -27.09 12.86 0.57
N ASN A 280 -26.34 13.92 0.85
CA ASN A 280 -25.94 14.35 2.20
C ASN A 280 -25.25 13.27 3.06
N LEU A 281 -24.40 12.42 2.47
CA LEU A 281 -23.64 11.44 3.26
C LEU A 281 -22.66 12.15 4.20
N VAL A 282 -22.86 11.94 5.50
CA VAL A 282 -22.02 12.48 6.58
C VAL A 282 -21.56 11.33 7.47
N PHE A 283 -20.27 11.31 7.78
CA PHE A 283 -19.71 10.47 8.82
C PHE A 283 -19.52 11.27 10.11
N THR A 284 -19.70 10.63 11.25
CA THR A 284 -19.48 11.25 12.57
C THR A 284 -18.83 10.23 13.49
N GLN A 285 -17.84 10.68 14.27
CA GLN A 285 -17.20 9.93 15.34
C GLN A 285 -17.33 10.72 16.64
N ASN A 286 -17.70 10.02 17.71
CA ASN A 286 -17.88 10.59 19.05
C ASN A 286 -16.75 10.18 20.00
N GLU A 287 -16.57 10.92 21.09
CA GLU A 287 -15.54 10.68 22.12
C GLU A 287 -15.68 9.30 22.81
N ASP A 288 -16.88 8.72 22.84
CA ASP A 288 -17.15 7.37 23.37
C ASP A 288 -16.81 6.24 22.38
N GLY A 289 -16.29 6.58 21.20
CA GLY A 289 -15.97 5.65 20.13
C GLY A 289 -17.17 5.22 19.29
N SER A 290 -18.38 5.69 19.59
CA SER A 290 -19.53 5.49 18.71
C SER A 290 -19.37 6.29 17.42
N ARG A 291 -19.83 5.71 16.31
CA ARG A 291 -19.67 6.22 14.96
C ARG A 291 -20.96 6.04 14.17
N SER A 292 -21.18 6.93 13.20
CA SER A 292 -22.35 6.93 12.33
C SER A 292 -21.95 7.34 10.93
N MET A 293 -22.51 6.68 9.93
CA MET A 293 -22.58 7.16 8.54
C MET A 293 -24.06 7.29 8.19
N ASP A 294 -24.55 8.52 8.04
CA ASP A 294 -25.95 8.83 7.72
C ASP A 294 -26.04 9.44 6.32
N TYR A 295 -27.09 9.11 5.56
CA TYR A 295 -27.35 9.64 4.21
C TYR A 295 -28.85 9.55 3.86
N SER A 296 -29.28 10.27 2.82
CA SER A 296 -30.63 10.15 2.26
C SER A 296 -30.57 9.52 0.86
N TYR A 297 -31.57 8.70 0.51
CA TYR A 297 -31.71 8.09 -0.81
C TYR A 297 -33.19 7.99 -1.20
N GLU A 298 -33.55 8.41 -2.42
CA GLU A 298 -34.94 8.45 -2.93
C GLU A 298 -35.96 9.18 -2.02
N GLY A 299 -35.49 10.06 -1.13
CA GLY A 299 -36.31 10.82 -0.17
C GLY A 299 -36.50 10.17 1.20
N GLU A 300 -35.84 9.04 1.45
CA GLU A 300 -35.81 8.34 2.75
C GLU A 300 -34.41 8.41 3.38
N ASP A 301 -34.35 8.44 4.72
CA ASP A 301 -33.08 8.48 5.46
C ASP A 301 -32.57 7.08 5.84
N TYR A 302 -31.26 6.89 5.75
CA TYR A 302 -30.54 5.63 5.94
C TYR A 302 -29.28 5.86 6.79
N TYR A 303 -28.78 4.81 7.44
CA TYR A 303 -27.60 4.89 8.29
C TYR A 303 -26.88 3.55 8.51
N ILE A 304 -25.58 3.65 8.83
CA ILE A 304 -24.78 2.59 9.46
C ILE A 304 -24.20 3.18 10.75
N ARG A 305 -24.64 2.67 11.90
CA ARG A 305 -24.21 3.10 13.23
C ARG A 305 -23.54 1.96 13.96
N TYR A 306 -22.47 2.25 14.67
CA TYR A 306 -21.75 1.25 15.45
C TYR A 306 -20.98 1.86 16.60
N SER A 307 -20.81 1.08 17.68
CA SER A 307 -19.99 1.44 18.83
C SER A 307 -19.17 0.23 19.29
N PRO A 308 -18.05 0.42 20.02
CA PRO A 308 -17.33 -0.70 20.62
C PRO A 308 -18.26 -1.61 21.43
N ALA A 309 -18.00 -2.92 21.37
CA ALA A 309 -18.66 -3.92 22.20
C ALA A 309 -17.81 -4.29 23.43
N ASP A 310 -18.37 -5.07 24.35
CA ASP A 310 -17.64 -5.60 25.51
C ASP A 310 -16.52 -6.60 25.10
N ARG A 311 -16.62 -7.19 23.90
CA ARG A 311 -15.61 -8.09 23.34
C ARG A 311 -14.54 -7.28 22.60
N PRO A 312 -13.23 -7.54 22.82
CA PRO A 312 -12.15 -6.91 22.07
C PRO A 312 -12.34 -7.05 20.56
N ASP A 313 -12.01 -5.98 19.83
CA ASP A 313 -12.10 -5.85 18.36
C ASP A 313 -13.46 -6.23 17.75
N CYS A 314 -14.53 -6.06 18.55
CA CYS A 314 -15.92 -6.19 18.11
C CYS A 314 -16.70 -4.90 18.34
N TYR A 315 -17.73 -4.72 17.51
CA TYR A 315 -18.58 -3.54 17.51
C TYR A 315 -20.05 -3.96 17.43
N ASN A 316 -20.90 -3.26 18.18
CA ASN A 316 -22.35 -3.39 18.10
C ASN A 316 -22.84 -2.48 16.97
N PHE A 317 -23.37 -3.07 15.89
CA PHE A 317 -23.94 -2.35 14.76
C PHE A 317 -25.46 -2.24 14.87
N GLU A 318 -25.99 -1.09 14.43
CA GLU A 318 -27.38 -0.91 13.98
C GLU A 318 -27.35 -0.25 12.59
N THR A 319 -28.02 -0.87 11.62
CA THR A 319 -28.00 -0.41 10.22
C THR A 319 -29.40 -0.34 9.66
N LYS A 320 -29.69 0.72 8.88
CA LYS A 320 -30.86 0.85 8.02
C LYS A 320 -30.31 1.29 6.66
N THR A 321 -30.12 0.36 5.73
CA THR A 321 -29.41 0.60 4.45
C THR A 321 -30.23 0.15 3.24
N VAL A 322 -29.84 0.56 2.03
CA VAL A 322 -30.46 0.07 0.79
C VAL A 322 -30.15 -1.41 0.57
N THR A 323 -28.95 -1.89 0.95
CA THR A 323 -28.61 -3.32 1.03
C THR A 323 -29.64 -4.12 1.83
N ASN A 324 -30.05 -3.60 2.99
CA ASN A 324 -31.00 -4.26 3.88
C ASN A 324 -32.47 -3.96 3.55
N GLY A 325 -32.75 -3.36 2.38
CA GLY A 325 -34.10 -3.03 1.92
C GLY A 325 -34.80 -1.96 2.77
N GLY A 326 -34.04 -1.14 3.49
CA GLY A 326 -34.55 -0.17 4.47
C GLY A 326 -35.03 -0.79 5.79
N GLU A 327 -34.86 -2.10 6.00
CA GLU A 327 -35.12 -2.73 7.30
C GLU A 327 -33.97 -2.47 8.28
N VAL A 328 -34.30 -2.21 9.55
CA VAL A 328 -33.29 -2.11 10.62
C VAL A 328 -32.71 -3.50 10.90
N LYS A 329 -31.38 -3.62 10.89
CA LYS A 329 -30.62 -4.82 11.30
C LYS A 329 -29.64 -4.46 12.41
N THR A 330 -29.53 -5.32 13.41
CA THR A 330 -28.56 -5.21 14.50
C THR A 330 -27.70 -6.46 14.61
N GLY A 331 -26.46 -6.31 15.07
CA GLY A 331 -25.55 -7.43 15.33
C GLY A 331 -24.25 -7.00 15.99
N GLU A 332 -23.60 -7.91 16.69
CA GLU A 332 -22.20 -7.75 17.11
C GLU A 332 -21.32 -8.33 15.99
N PHE A 333 -20.42 -7.52 15.45
CA PHE A 333 -19.49 -7.90 14.38
C PHE A 333 -18.06 -7.70 14.86
N CYS A 334 -17.21 -8.69 14.59
CA CYS A 334 -15.82 -8.76 15.06
C CYS A 334 -14.85 -8.81 13.89
N ARG A 335 -13.62 -8.36 14.14
CA ARG A 335 -12.46 -8.59 13.26
C ARG A 335 -11.74 -9.89 13.62
#